data_AF-A0A0D2BNV5-F1
#
_entry.id   AF-A0A0D2BNV5-F1
#
_cell.length_a   1.000
_cell.length_b   1.000
_cell.length_c   1.000
_cell.angle_alpha   90.00
_cell.angle_beta   90.00
_cell.angle_gamma   90.00
#
_symmetry.space_group_name_H-M   'P 1'
#
loop_
_entity.id
_entity.type
_entity.pdbx_description
1 polymer ?
#
loop_
_entity_poly.entity_id
_entity_poly.type
_entity_poly.pdbx_seq_one_letter_code
_entity_poly.pdbx_strand_id
1 'polypeptide(L)'
;MSTSIFYSNKRVVVGAITALAFLLFLILVGIDRSDEVTAHTTTYFQRLKNMTSTNSQPSSEQWATMKAYLSEIESAVKGLRTPALSAATVPTGSMEDIMNRTLGFEKIFTISMPSRGDRRDNIAVQASLSNIDMEFVDGVPGDLVDKKSLPWTMDQEPAVVGCWRAHMDVLQMIVAENIQSALIFEDDADWDIGFRAQLKQLARGAKYLQKVDEDAVTRSPYGDSWDMLWLGHCGQFTMDSDKRRFVITEDPTVEPTVHRKYWLENPDMSTWDHPSNAVNDTRIIFRSSGGICTAGLAISLAGARKALFHMSLSPFNAPVDWGYDGLCKNKDTNALCISPYPAMIGVSRPIGPRSRSSDISVHEGYFEHPVSNRTSFSTRLNMKRLINGSRRFKNNYNEEIQLTREEIGAGVGHPEDLS
;
A
#
# COMPACT_ATOMS: atom_id res chain seq x y z
N MET A 1 -30.46 -33.80 57.08
CA MET A 1 -30.23 -34.25 55.69
C MET A 1 -31.12 -33.42 54.77
N SER A 2 -30.56 -32.97 53.65
CA SER A 2 -31.24 -32.38 52.48
C SER A 2 -31.63 -30.89 52.53
N THR A 3 -30.66 -30.01 52.21
CA THR A 3 -30.92 -28.69 51.59
C THR A 3 -29.81 -28.16 50.68
N SER A 4 -28.69 -28.86 50.45
CA SER A 4 -27.57 -28.34 49.64
C SER A 4 -27.46 -28.89 48.20
N ILE A 5 -28.31 -29.83 47.77
CA ILE A 5 -28.20 -30.45 46.43
C ILE A 5 -29.07 -29.75 45.37
N PHE A 6 -30.11 -29.01 45.76
CA PHE A 6 -31.05 -28.38 44.80
C PHE A 6 -30.58 -27.06 44.18
N TYR A 7 -29.65 -26.34 44.81
CA TYR A 7 -29.13 -25.07 44.27
C TYR A 7 -28.02 -25.23 43.21
N SER A 8 -27.41 -26.42 43.12
CA SER A 8 -26.32 -26.71 42.19
C SER A 8 -26.80 -26.87 40.74
N ASN A 9 -27.92 -27.54 40.51
CA ASN A 9 -28.37 -27.90 39.15
C ASN A 9 -28.91 -26.71 38.32
N LYS A 10 -29.50 -25.68 38.94
CA LYS A 10 -29.99 -24.50 38.19
C LYS A 10 -28.84 -23.68 37.59
N ARG A 11 -27.72 -23.55 38.30
CA ARG A 11 -26.54 -22.79 37.81
C ARG A 11 -25.82 -23.53 36.69
N VAL A 12 -25.79 -24.86 36.73
CA VAL A 12 -25.19 -25.68 35.67
C VAL A 12 -26.00 -25.61 34.38
N VAL A 13 -27.34 -25.67 34.47
CA VAL A 13 -28.22 -25.55 33.29
C VAL A 13 -28.13 -24.16 32.68
N VAL A 14 -28.17 -23.10 33.49
CA VAL A 14 -28.00 -21.73 32.98
C VAL A 14 -26.62 -21.56 32.37
N GLY A 15 -25.54 -22.02 33.03
CA GLY A 15 -24.17 -21.91 32.52
C GLY A 15 -23.94 -22.68 31.20
N ALA A 16 -24.54 -23.86 31.05
CA ALA A 16 -24.48 -24.62 29.81
C ALA A 16 -25.24 -23.93 28.67
N ILE A 17 -26.39 -23.32 28.96
CA ILE A 17 -27.17 -22.55 27.97
C ILE A 17 -26.40 -21.29 27.53
N THR A 18 -25.76 -20.57 28.44
CA THR A 18 -24.96 -19.38 28.09
C THR A 18 -23.72 -19.73 27.28
N ALA A 19 -23.04 -20.83 27.62
CA ALA A 19 -21.86 -21.31 26.88
C ALA A 19 -22.22 -21.76 25.45
N LEU A 20 -23.35 -22.47 25.29
CA LEU A 20 -23.83 -22.89 23.98
C LEU A 20 -24.25 -21.69 23.11
N ALA A 21 -24.91 -20.69 23.72
CA ALA A 21 -25.30 -19.46 23.04
C ALA A 21 -24.09 -18.62 22.59
N PHE A 22 -23.01 -18.59 23.39
CA PHE A 22 -21.77 -17.91 23.02
C PHE A 22 -21.02 -18.63 21.90
N LEU A 23 -21.02 -19.97 21.90
CA LEU A 23 -20.43 -20.77 20.83
C LEU A 23 -21.19 -20.59 19.50
N LEU A 24 -22.54 -20.56 19.56
CA LEU A 24 -23.39 -20.27 18.41
C LEU A 24 -23.20 -18.85 17.88
N PHE A 25 -23.03 -17.85 18.75
CA PHE A 25 -22.71 -16.48 18.35
C PHE A 25 -21.37 -16.40 17.60
N LEU A 26 -20.33 -17.09 18.07
CA LEU A 26 -19.02 -17.13 17.38
C LEU A 26 -19.10 -17.81 16.01
N ILE A 27 -19.96 -18.82 15.85
CA ILE A 27 -20.18 -19.50 14.57
C ILE A 27 -21.01 -18.63 13.61
N LEU A 28 -21.95 -17.84 14.12
CA LEU A 28 -22.80 -16.92 13.34
C LEU A 28 -22.04 -15.74 12.74
N VAL A 29 -20.97 -15.25 13.38
CA VAL A 29 -20.18 -14.11 12.89
C VAL A 29 -19.29 -14.50 11.68
N GLY A 30 -19.19 -15.78 11.33
CA GLY A 30 -18.24 -16.28 10.32
C GLY A 30 -18.80 -16.98 9.08
N ILE A 31 -20.12 -17.01 8.82
CA ILE A 31 -20.69 -17.76 7.67
C ILE A 31 -21.85 -17.01 6.99
N ASP A 32 -21.77 -16.92 5.66
CA ASP A 32 -22.73 -16.32 4.72
C ASP A 32 -23.99 -17.20 4.49
N ARG A 33 -24.78 -17.44 5.56
CA ARG A 33 -26.16 -18.00 5.53
C ARG A 33 -26.96 -17.54 6.76
N SER A 34 -27.05 -16.23 6.97
CA SER A 34 -27.66 -15.62 8.17
C SER A 34 -29.13 -16.00 8.39
N ASP A 35 -29.91 -16.19 7.33
CA ASP A 35 -31.38 -16.13 7.46
C ASP A 35 -32.02 -17.45 7.93
N GLU A 36 -31.54 -18.61 7.48
CA GLU A 36 -32.06 -19.92 7.91
C GLU A 36 -31.68 -20.25 9.37
N VAL A 37 -30.46 -19.91 9.78
CA VAL A 37 -29.96 -20.16 11.15
C VAL A 37 -30.65 -19.23 12.16
N THR A 38 -30.94 -17.98 11.77
CA THR A 38 -31.68 -17.02 12.61
C THR A 38 -33.12 -17.46 12.87
N ALA A 39 -33.79 -18.08 11.89
CA ALA A 39 -35.16 -18.59 12.06
C ALA A 39 -35.24 -19.78 13.03
N HIS A 40 -34.31 -20.74 12.94
CA HIS A 40 -34.27 -21.89 13.85
C HIS A 40 -33.88 -21.51 15.28
N THR A 41 -32.91 -20.59 15.44
CA THR A 41 -32.50 -20.09 16.77
C THR A 41 -33.61 -19.29 17.44
N THR A 42 -34.32 -18.43 16.71
CA THR A 42 -35.43 -17.63 17.25
C THR A 42 -36.58 -18.51 17.76
N THR A 43 -36.91 -19.57 17.01
CA THR A 43 -37.94 -20.55 17.42
C THR A 43 -37.54 -21.31 18.68
N TYR A 44 -36.27 -21.70 18.78
CA TYR A 44 -35.70 -22.36 19.96
C TYR A 44 -35.77 -21.44 21.21
N PHE A 45 -35.36 -20.18 21.09
CA PHE A 45 -35.41 -19.22 22.19
C PHE A 45 -36.83 -18.91 22.66
N GLN A 46 -37.81 -18.79 21.75
CA GLN A 46 -39.21 -18.59 22.14
C GLN A 46 -39.77 -19.77 22.94
N ARG A 47 -39.44 -21.01 22.57
CA ARG A 47 -39.93 -22.20 23.28
C ARG A 47 -39.22 -22.43 24.61
N LEU A 48 -37.92 -22.14 24.72
CA LEU A 48 -37.21 -22.11 26.01
C LEU A 48 -37.76 -21.06 26.98
N LYS A 49 -38.13 -19.89 26.47
CA LYS A 49 -38.76 -18.84 27.26
C LYS A 49 -40.13 -19.28 27.79
N ASN A 50 -40.88 -20.05 27.01
CA ASN A 50 -42.15 -20.64 27.44
C ASN A 50 -41.97 -21.79 28.43
N MET A 51 -40.84 -22.52 28.40
CA MET A 51 -40.56 -23.59 29.37
C MET A 51 -40.06 -23.05 30.72
N THR A 52 -39.33 -21.93 30.72
CA THR A 52 -38.78 -21.32 31.94
C THR A 52 -39.74 -20.35 32.65
N SER A 53 -40.88 -20.02 32.04
CA SER A 53 -41.91 -19.14 32.62
C SER A 53 -42.75 -19.81 33.72
N THR A 54 -42.63 -21.13 33.89
CA THR A 54 -43.25 -21.87 35.00
C THR A 54 -42.17 -22.22 36.02
N ASN A 55 -42.37 -21.81 37.27
CA ASN A 55 -41.37 -21.95 38.34
C ASN A 55 -41.24 -23.40 38.89
N SER A 56 -41.59 -24.39 38.07
CA SER A 56 -41.65 -25.83 38.39
C SER A 56 -40.51 -26.60 37.72
N GLN A 57 -40.06 -27.69 38.36
CA GLN A 57 -39.11 -28.62 37.74
C GLN A 57 -39.70 -29.21 36.44
N PRO A 58 -38.89 -29.35 35.36
CA PRO A 58 -39.37 -29.93 34.12
C PRO A 58 -39.83 -31.38 34.32
N SER A 59 -40.95 -31.77 33.73
CA SER A 59 -41.43 -33.15 33.75
C SER A 59 -40.48 -34.09 32.99
N SER A 60 -40.59 -35.40 33.22
CA SER A 60 -39.82 -36.41 32.48
C SER A 60 -40.02 -36.32 30.97
N GLU A 61 -41.22 -35.94 30.54
CA GLU A 61 -41.55 -35.73 29.13
C GLU A 61 -40.86 -34.49 28.56
N GLN A 62 -40.82 -33.38 29.31
CA GLN A 62 -40.07 -32.18 28.93
C GLN A 62 -38.56 -32.45 28.81
N TRP A 63 -38.02 -33.29 29.69
CA TRP A 63 -36.62 -33.74 29.58
C TRP A 63 -36.37 -34.62 28.35
N ALA A 64 -37.31 -35.49 27.99
CA ALA A 64 -37.20 -36.31 26.79
C ALA A 64 -37.23 -35.46 25.51
N THR A 65 -38.14 -34.48 25.44
CA THR A 65 -38.22 -33.54 24.32
C THR A 65 -36.93 -32.73 24.17
N MET A 66 -36.35 -32.25 25.28
CA MET A 66 -35.10 -31.48 25.24
C MET A 66 -33.91 -32.31 24.76
N LYS A 67 -33.83 -33.58 25.16
CA LYS A 67 -32.78 -34.50 24.66
C LYS A 67 -32.91 -34.79 23.17
N ALA A 68 -34.13 -34.99 22.68
CA ALA A 68 -34.38 -35.20 21.25
C ALA A 68 -33.92 -33.98 20.43
N TYR A 69 -34.24 -32.78 20.90
CA TYR A 69 -33.87 -31.53 20.22
C TYR A 69 -32.34 -31.29 20.23
N LEU A 70 -31.66 -31.59 21.35
CA LEU A 70 -30.20 -31.53 21.42
C LEU A 70 -29.56 -32.51 20.43
N SER A 71 -30.13 -33.71 20.27
CA SER A 71 -29.66 -34.69 19.29
C SER A 71 -29.84 -34.21 17.84
N GLU A 72 -30.93 -33.50 17.53
CA GLU A 72 -31.15 -32.91 16.21
C GLU A 72 -30.15 -31.80 15.92
N ILE A 73 -29.87 -30.93 16.91
CA ILE A 73 -28.83 -29.88 16.80
C ILE A 73 -27.45 -30.52 16.62
N GLU A 74 -27.10 -31.55 17.40
CA GLU A 74 -25.83 -32.27 17.23
C GLU A 74 -25.72 -32.90 15.85
N SER A 75 -26.80 -33.46 15.32
CA SER A 75 -26.83 -34.03 13.97
C SER A 75 -26.69 -32.95 12.90
N ALA A 76 -27.33 -31.80 13.07
CA ALA A 76 -27.20 -30.65 12.17
C ALA A 76 -25.78 -30.09 12.18
N VAL A 77 -25.16 -29.96 13.37
CA VAL A 77 -23.77 -29.51 13.54
C VAL A 77 -22.77 -30.53 12.96
N LYS A 78 -23.02 -31.83 13.09
CA LYS A 78 -22.20 -32.88 12.44
C LYS A 78 -22.41 -32.92 10.92
N GLY A 79 -23.59 -32.54 10.44
CA GLY A 79 -23.94 -32.46 9.02
C GLY A 79 -23.46 -31.17 8.34
N LEU A 80 -23.20 -30.11 9.11
CA LEU A 80 -22.39 -28.97 8.67
C LEU A 80 -20.98 -29.51 8.39
N ARG A 81 -20.75 -29.89 7.13
CA ARG A 81 -19.39 -29.95 6.60
C ARG A 81 -18.80 -28.58 6.91
N THR A 82 -17.83 -28.53 7.83
CA THR A 82 -16.84 -27.45 7.79
C THR A 82 -16.51 -27.30 6.31
N PRO A 83 -16.65 -26.12 5.69
CA PRO A 83 -15.92 -25.90 4.48
C PRO A 83 -14.52 -26.36 4.86
N ALA A 84 -13.97 -27.33 4.14
CA ALA A 84 -12.53 -27.40 4.14
C ALA A 84 -12.16 -25.95 3.83
N LEU A 85 -11.58 -25.24 4.81
CA LEU A 85 -10.51 -24.35 4.47
C LEU A 85 -9.59 -25.30 3.67
N SER A 86 -9.83 -25.39 2.37
CA SER A 86 -8.75 -25.26 1.42
C SER A 86 -7.95 -24.16 2.07
N ALA A 87 -6.80 -24.51 2.64
CA ALA A 87 -5.81 -23.51 2.93
C ALA A 87 -5.74 -22.73 1.63
N ALA A 88 -6.40 -21.56 1.59
CA ALA A 88 -6.24 -20.66 0.48
C ALA A 88 -4.73 -20.48 0.52
N THR A 89 -4.05 -21.06 -0.46
CA THR A 89 -2.59 -20.98 -0.55
C THR A 89 -2.30 -19.53 -0.34
N VAL A 90 -1.74 -19.18 0.83
CA VAL A 90 -1.49 -17.79 1.17
C VAL A 90 -0.66 -17.29 0.00
N PRO A 91 -1.13 -16.31 -0.79
CA PRO A 91 -0.45 -15.92 -2.01
C PRO A 91 1.01 -15.65 -1.65
N THR A 92 1.90 -16.45 -2.22
CA THR A 92 3.33 -16.33 -1.98
C THR A 92 3.83 -15.28 -2.94
N GLY A 93 4.19 -14.10 -2.42
CA GLY A 93 4.80 -13.00 -3.15
C GLY A 93 6.16 -13.40 -3.68
N SER A 94 6.21 -13.93 -4.90
CA SER A 94 7.45 -14.32 -5.57
C SER A 94 8.00 -13.15 -6.39
N MET A 95 9.29 -13.18 -6.73
CA MET A 95 9.89 -12.12 -7.56
C MET A 95 9.21 -12.00 -8.94
N GLU A 96 8.61 -13.07 -9.42
CA GLU A 96 7.83 -13.12 -10.66
C GLU A 96 6.55 -12.28 -10.58
N ASP A 97 5.99 -12.04 -9.39
CA ASP A 97 4.80 -11.22 -9.24
C ASP A 97 5.04 -9.77 -9.68
N ILE A 98 6.27 -9.28 -9.64
CA ILE A 98 6.66 -7.96 -10.17
C ILE A 98 6.37 -7.85 -11.68
N MET A 99 6.27 -8.98 -12.38
CA MET A 99 5.97 -9.03 -13.82
C MET A 99 4.48 -9.00 -14.14
N ASN A 100 3.60 -9.13 -13.13
CA ASN A 100 2.15 -9.03 -13.32
C ASN A 100 1.70 -7.58 -13.60
N ARG A 101 0.42 -7.36 -13.89
CA ARG A 101 -0.10 -6.02 -14.24
C ARG A 101 -0.17 -5.05 -13.06
N THR A 102 -0.05 -5.53 -11.82
CA THR A 102 -0.04 -4.73 -10.59
C THR A 102 1.34 -4.62 -9.95
N LEU A 103 2.39 -5.06 -10.64
CA LEU A 103 3.79 -4.99 -10.20
C LEU A 103 4.04 -5.71 -8.85
N GLY A 104 3.23 -6.71 -8.50
CA GLY A 104 3.32 -7.41 -7.22
C GLY A 104 2.66 -6.69 -6.04
N PHE A 105 1.94 -5.59 -6.29
CA PHE A 105 1.01 -4.98 -5.34
C PHE A 105 -0.41 -5.54 -5.55
N GLU A 106 -1.30 -5.33 -4.59
CA GLU A 106 -2.71 -5.71 -4.75
C GLU A 106 -3.45 -4.72 -5.64
N LYS A 107 -3.19 -3.42 -5.45
CA LYS A 107 -3.77 -2.33 -6.24
C LYS A 107 -2.71 -1.32 -6.68
N ILE A 108 -3.02 -0.62 -7.75
CA ILE A 108 -2.29 0.58 -8.15
C ILE A 108 -3.32 1.69 -8.32
N PHE A 109 -3.08 2.82 -7.64
CA PHE A 109 -3.91 4.01 -7.73
C PHE A 109 -3.16 5.14 -8.42
N THR A 110 -3.89 5.98 -9.14
CA THR A 110 -3.39 7.24 -9.67
C THR A 110 -4.31 8.37 -9.21
N ILE A 111 -3.75 9.33 -8.48
CA ILE A 111 -4.46 10.53 -8.06
C ILE A 111 -4.40 11.55 -9.19
N SER A 112 -5.57 11.95 -9.70
CA SER A 112 -5.68 12.98 -10.73
C SER A 112 -6.92 13.81 -10.50
N MET A 113 -6.85 15.12 -10.70
CA MET A 113 -8.06 15.94 -10.68
C MET A 113 -9.01 15.51 -11.82
N PRO A 114 -10.34 15.43 -11.58
CA PRO A 114 -11.31 15.07 -12.63
C PRO A 114 -11.27 16.00 -13.84
N SER A 115 -10.90 17.26 -13.63
CA SER A 115 -10.77 18.28 -14.68
C SER A 115 -9.52 18.12 -15.55
N ARG A 116 -8.55 17.28 -15.16
CA ARG A 116 -7.26 17.11 -15.84
C ARG A 116 -7.29 15.97 -16.85
N GLY A 117 -8.25 16.04 -17.78
CA GLY A 117 -8.35 15.07 -18.88
C GLY A 117 -7.04 14.92 -19.67
N ASP A 118 -6.30 16.03 -19.84
CA ASP A 118 -4.98 16.03 -20.48
C ASP A 118 -3.95 15.12 -19.78
N ARG A 119 -3.97 15.06 -18.44
CA ARG A 119 -3.08 14.19 -17.67
C ARG A 119 -3.60 12.76 -17.60
N ARG A 120 -4.91 12.58 -17.41
CA ARG A 120 -5.55 11.26 -17.39
C ARG A 120 -5.34 10.50 -18.69
N ASP A 121 -5.48 11.16 -19.84
CA ASP A 121 -5.21 10.57 -21.16
C ASP A 121 -3.75 10.12 -21.28
N ASN A 122 -2.81 10.97 -20.83
CA ASN A 122 -1.38 10.69 -20.94
C ASN A 122 -0.98 9.47 -20.10
N ILE A 123 -1.33 9.48 -18.81
CA ILE A 123 -0.97 8.37 -17.92
C ILE A 123 -1.69 7.08 -18.28
N ALA A 124 -2.93 7.14 -18.81
CA ALA A 124 -3.64 5.96 -19.30
C ALA A 124 -2.91 5.29 -20.48
N VAL A 125 -2.42 6.08 -21.45
CA VAL A 125 -1.63 5.54 -22.56
C VAL A 125 -0.29 4.99 -22.05
N GLN A 126 0.39 5.71 -21.17
CA GLN A 126 1.65 5.29 -20.56
C GLN A 126 1.52 3.96 -19.80
N ALA A 127 0.46 3.80 -19.00
CA ALA A 127 0.14 2.59 -18.25
C ALA A 127 -0.14 1.41 -19.18
N SER A 128 -0.97 1.62 -20.19
CA SER A 128 -1.30 0.61 -21.21
C SER A 128 -0.05 0.10 -21.93
N LEU A 129 0.82 1.00 -22.38
CA LEU A 129 2.09 0.64 -23.05
C LEU A 129 3.09 -0.07 -22.13
N SER A 130 2.94 0.09 -20.80
CA SER A 130 3.75 -0.56 -19.78
C SER A 130 3.12 -1.84 -19.23
N ASN A 131 1.90 -2.19 -19.69
CA ASN A 131 1.10 -3.29 -19.18
C ASN A 131 0.85 -3.17 -17.66
N ILE A 132 0.50 -1.96 -17.20
CA ILE A 132 0.21 -1.64 -15.80
C ILE A 132 -1.27 -1.32 -15.68
N ASP A 133 -1.95 -2.00 -14.76
CA ASP A 133 -3.34 -1.70 -14.40
C ASP A 133 -3.35 -0.71 -13.26
N MET A 134 -4.09 0.40 -13.42
CA MET A 134 -4.24 1.44 -12.41
C MET A 134 -5.68 1.92 -12.33
N GLU A 135 -6.08 2.30 -11.12
CA GLU A 135 -7.39 2.85 -10.81
C GLU A 135 -7.25 4.34 -10.51
N PHE A 136 -8.07 5.16 -11.17
CA PHE A 136 -8.08 6.59 -10.89
C PHE A 136 -8.79 6.86 -9.58
N VAL A 137 -8.17 7.69 -8.75
CA VAL A 137 -8.80 8.32 -7.59
C VAL A 137 -8.85 9.81 -7.86
N ASP A 138 -10.03 10.38 -7.66
CA ASP A 138 -10.28 11.78 -7.95
C ASP A 138 -9.53 12.67 -6.95
N GLY A 139 -8.74 13.60 -7.48
CA GLY A 139 -8.17 14.68 -6.68
C GLY A 139 -9.27 15.60 -6.14
N VAL A 140 -8.99 16.22 -4.99
CA VAL A 140 -9.98 17.02 -4.26
C VAL A 140 -9.64 18.51 -4.39
N PRO A 141 -10.56 19.36 -4.90
CA PRO A 141 -10.43 20.80 -4.78
C PRO A 141 -10.47 21.18 -3.29
N GLY A 142 -9.35 21.66 -2.75
CA GLY A 142 -9.26 21.82 -1.30
C GLY A 142 -10.09 22.97 -0.72
N ASP A 143 -10.58 23.89 -1.56
CA ASP A 143 -11.57 24.89 -1.20
C ASP A 143 -12.96 24.29 -0.93
N LEU A 144 -13.21 23.07 -1.41
CA LEU A 144 -14.45 22.32 -1.17
C LEU A 144 -14.36 21.37 0.04
N VAL A 145 -13.21 21.30 0.72
CA VAL A 145 -13.04 20.46 1.92
C VAL A 145 -13.68 21.17 3.13
N ASP A 146 -14.65 20.52 3.78
CA ASP A 146 -15.28 21.07 4.99
C ASP A 146 -14.24 21.22 6.10
N LYS A 147 -14.11 22.45 6.63
CA LYS A 147 -13.19 22.77 7.73
C LYS A 147 -13.39 21.89 8.97
N LYS A 148 -14.61 21.37 9.20
CA LYS A 148 -14.91 20.44 10.31
C LYS A 148 -14.27 19.07 10.14
N SER A 149 -13.87 18.70 8.93
CA SER A 149 -13.22 17.43 8.61
C SER A 149 -11.69 17.49 8.72
N LEU A 150 -11.13 18.67 8.89
CA LEU A 150 -9.68 18.87 8.97
C LEU A 150 -9.15 18.48 10.36
N PRO A 151 -7.88 18.03 10.47
CA PRO A 151 -7.19 17.96 11.74
C PRO A 151 -7.28 19.32 12.45
N TRP A 152 -7.46 19.31 13.77
CA TRP A 152 -7.73 20.53 14.54
C TRP A 152 -6.71 21.67 14.33
N THR A 153 -5.45 21.32 14.06
CA THR A 153 -4.36 22.28 13.85
C THR A 153 -4.13 22.67 12.40
N MET A 154 -4.86 22.11 11.44
CA MET A 154 -4.62 22.32 10.02
C MET A 154 -4.93 23.77 9.63
N ASP A 155 -3.91 24.46 9.12
CA ASP A 155 -3.96 25.83 8.61
C ASP A 155 -3.02 25.92 7.40
N GLN A 156 -3.44 25.27 6.30
CA GLN A 156 -2.72 25.21 5.03
C GLN A 156 -3.55 25.85 3.93
N GLU A 157 -2.89 26.30 2.88
CA GLU A 157 -3.56 26.82 1.68
C GLU A 157 -4.48 25.76 1.06
N PRO A 158 -5.61 26.16 0.44
CA PRO A 158 -6.59 25.22 -0.11
C PRO A 158 -5.96 24.15 -1.01
N ALA A 159 -5.03 24.52 -1.89
CA ALA A 159 -4.44 23.54 -2.79
C ALA A 159 -3.60 22.47 -2.07
N VAL A 160 -2.95 22.83 -0.95
CA VAL A 160 -2.24 21.89 -0.07
C VAL A 160 -3.21 20.98 0.66
N VAL A 161 -4.32 21.54 1.16
CA VAL A 161 -5.42 20.76 1.78
C VAL A 161 -6.00 19.75 0.80
N GLY A 162 -6.21 20.14 -0.46
CA GLY A 162 -6.74 19.26 -1.51
C GLY A 162 -5.81 18.07 -1.81
N CYS A 163 -4.50 18.34 -1.92
CA CYS A 163 -3.48 17.30 -2.09
C CYS A 163 -3.46 16.33 -0.89
N TRP A 164 -3.44 16.86 0.35
CA TRP A 164 -3.53 16.04 1.56
C TRP A 164 -4.79 15.17 1.56
N ARG A 165 -5.96 15.76 1.26
CA ARG A 165 -7.24 15.06 1.30
C ARG A 165 -7.28 13.91 0.30
N ALA A 166 -6.82 14.14 -0.93
CA ALA A 166 -6.77 13.11 -1.97
C ALA A 166 -5.94 11.88 -1.54
N HIS A 167 -4.78 12.09 -0.91
CA HIS A 167 -4.00 10.99 -0.34
C HIS A 167 -4.73 10.31 0.82
N MET A 168 -5.33 11.07 1.74
CA MET A 168 -6.07 10.49 2.86
C MET A 168 -7.26 9.65 2.42
N ASP A 169 -7.91 10.00 1.29
CA ASP A 169 -9.00 9.22 0.71
C ASP A 169 -8.51 7.87 0.17
N VAL A 170 -7.37 7.85 -0.53
CA VAL A 170 -6.72 6.59 -0.95
C VAL A 170 -6.36 5.73 0.27
N LEU A 171 -5.77 6.32 1.31
CA LEU A 171 -5.42 5.57 2.53
C LEU A 171 -6.66 5.03 3.24
N GLN A 172 -7.74 5.80 3.28
CA GLN A 172 -9.01 5.35 3.84
C GLN A 172 -9.59 4.18 3.04
N MET A 173 -9.55 4.24 1.71
CA MET A 173 -9.97 3.15 0.82
C MET A 173 -9.18 1.87 1.10
N ILE A 174 -7.84 1.96 1.18
CA ILE A 174 -6.96 0.85 1.53
C ILE A 174 -7.39 0.18 2.84
N VAL A 175 -7.68 0.98 3.87
CA VAL A 175 -8.10 0.47 5.17
C VAL A 175 -9.51 -0.12 5.15
N ALA A 176 -10.46 0.55 4.50
CA ALA A 176 -11.86 0.16 4.46
C ALA A 176 -12.07 -1.15 3.67
N GLU A 177 -11.34 -1.30 2.57
CA GLU A 177 -11.43 -2.47 1.68
C GLU A 177 -10.45 -3.57 2.05
N ASN A 178 -9.61 -3.35 3.08
CA ASN A 178 -8.58 -4.29 3.53
C ASN A 178 -7.58 -4.67 2.40
N ILE A 179 -7.21 -3.68 1.58
CA ILE A 179 -6.20 -3.83 0.53
C ILE A 179 -4.83 -3.99 1.20
N GLN A 180 -4.12 -5.08 0.95
CA GLN A 180 -2.89 -5.44 1.64
C GLN A 180 -1.70 -4.55 1.24
N SER A 181 -1.64 -4.14 -0.02
CA SER A 181 -0.63 -3.20 -0.51
C SER A 181 -1.10 -2.45 -1.75
N ALA A 182 -0.74 -1.17 -1.83
CA ALA A 182 -1.06 -0.35 -2.99
C ALA A 182 0.13 0.53 -3.40
N LEU A 183 0.37 0.63 -4.70
CA LEU A 183 1.24 1.66 -5.29
C LEU A 183 0.39 2.86 -5.70
N ILE A 184 0.79 4.06 -5.31
CA ILE A 184 0.07 5.31 -5.53
C ILE A 184 0.94 6.21 -6.39
N PHE A 185 0.40 6.69 -7.50
CA PHE A 185 1.04 7.65 -8.41
C PHE A 185 0.34 9.00 -8.39
N GLU A 186 1.11 10.08 -8.56
CA GLU A 186 0.58 11.35 -9.07
C GLU A 186 0.35 11.25 -10.59
N ASP A 187 -0.58 12.03 -11.13
CA ASP A 187 -0.93 11.97 -12.55
C ASP A 187 0.13 12.51 -13.52
N ASP A 188 1.18 13.15 -13.00
CA ASP A 188 2.36 13.56 -13.73
C ASP A 188 3.58 12.64 -13.51
N ALA A 189 3.40 11.51 -12.81
CA ALA A 189 4.43 10.51 -12.61
C ALA A 189 4.93 9.90 -13.93
N ASP A 190 6.23 9.66 -13.99
CA ASP A 190 6.86 8.94 -15.10
C ASP A 190 7.84 7.89 -14.59
N TRP A 191 8.05 6.83 -15.37
CA TRP A 191 8.94 5.74 -15.03
C TRP A 191 9.75 5.29 -16.25
N ASP A 192 10.90 4.68 -16.00
CA ASP A 192 11.75 4.16 -17.05
C ASP A 192 11.10 2.97 -17.77
N ILE A 193 11.44 2.76 -19.05
CA ILE A 193 11.02 1.56 -19.80
C ILE A 193 11.43 0.26 -19.08
N GLY A 194 12.49 0.29 -18.28
CA GLY A 194 13.00 -0.81 -17.46
C GLY A 194 12.37 -0.92 -16.06
N PHE A 195 11.23 -0.27 -15.79
CA PHE A 195 10.67 -0.14 -14.43
C PHE A 195 10.53 -1.46 -13.66
N ARG A 196 10.15 -2.56 -14.31
CA ARG A 196 10.04 -3.89 -13.68
C ARG A 196 11.39 -4.43 -13.20
N ALA A 197 12.46 -4.18 -13.95
CA ALA A 197 13.81 -4.58 -13.55
C ALA A 197 14.30 -3.75 -12.36
N GLN A 198 14.03 -2.44 -12.35
CA GLN A 198 14.28 -1.58 -11.20
C GLN A 198 13.53 -2.08 -9.95
N LEU A 199 12.23 -2.41 -10.10
CA LEU A 199 11.43 -2.94 -9.00
C LEU A 199 11.90 -4.31 -8.51
N LYS A 200 12.48 -5.15 -9.37
CA LYS A 200 13.13 -6.39 -8.94
C LYS A 200 14.32 -6.12 -8.04
N GLN A 201 15.18 -5.16 -8.38
CA GLN A 201 16.28 -4.77 -7.47
C GLN A 201 15.77 -4.11 -6.20
N LEU A 202 14.70 -3.30 -6.28
CA LEU A 202 13.99 -2.78 -5.10
C LEU A 202 13.54 -3.90 -4.17
N ALA A 203 12.91 -4.95 -4.69
CA ALA A 203 12.42 -6.07 -3.91
C ALA A 203 13.56 -6.79 -3.17
N ARG A 204 14.69 -7.03 -3.86
CA ARG A 204 15.90 -7.62 -3.24
C ARG A 204 16.45 -6.73 -2.12
N GLY A 205 16.59 -5.43 -2.38
CA GLY A 205 17.03 -4.47 -1.37
C GLY A 205 16.06 -4.33 -0.20
N ALA A 206 14.75 -4.37 -0.46
CA ALA A 206 13.73 -4.29 0.58
C ALA A 206 13.77 -5.52 1.51
N LYS A 207 13.88 -6.74 0.95
CA LYS A 207 14.05 -7.97 1.74
C LYS A 207 15.33 -7.93 2.58
N TYR A 208 16.45 -7.50 1.99
CA TYR A 208 17.72 -7.33 2.71
C TYR A 208 17.60 -6.38 3.91
N LEU A 209 16.96 -5.21 3.74
CA LEU A 209 16.77 -4.24 4.82
C LEU A 209 15.84 -4.77 5.92
N GLN A 210 14.89 -5.63 5.57
CA GLN A 210 14.03 -6.37 6.50
C GLN A 210 14.73 -7.58 7.16
N LYS A 211 15.98 -7.89 6.78
CA LYS A 211 16.70 -9.11 7.22
C LYS A 211 15.96 -10.39 6.85
N VAL A 212 15.35 -10.38 5.67
CA VAL A 212 14.66 -11.52 5.07
C VAL A 212 15.54 -12.04 3.94
N ASP A 213 15.76 -13.36 3.91
CA ASP A 213 16.51 -13.99 2.82
C ASP A 213 15.80 -13.74 1.48
N GLU A 214 16.57 -13.57 0.39
CA GLU A 214 16.03 -13.25 -0.94
C GLU A 214 14.96 -14.27 -1.39
N ASP A 215 15.25 -15.56 -1.15
CA ASP A 215 14.42 -16.71 -1.50
C ASP A 215 13.36 -17.04 -0.45
N ALA A 216 13.27 -16.28 0.64
CA ALA A 216 12.25 -16.51 1.65
C ALA A 216 10.85 -16.30 1.07
N VAL A 217 9.94 -17.20 1.43
CA VAL A 217 8.52 -17.13 1.08
C VAL A 217 7.87 -16.00 1.86
N THR A 218 7.46 -14.95 1.15
CA THR A 218 6.76 -13.77 1.69
C THR A 218 5.37 -13.66 1.05
N ARG A 219 4.50 -12.78 1.56
CA ARG A 219 3.21 -12.44 0.91
C ARG A 219 3.36 -11.42 -0.21
N SER A 220 4.40 -10.59 -0.12
CA SER A 220 4.76 -9.62 -1.15
C SER A 220 6.19 -9.85 -1.65
N PRO A 221 6.50 -9.62 -2.94
CA PRO A 221 7.88 -9.68 -3.43
C PRO A 221 8.81 -8.73 -2.67
N TYR A 222 8.27 -7.64 -2.12
CA TYR A 222 9.01 -6.62 -1.39
C TYR A 222 9.24 -6.96 0.09
N GLY A 223 8.83 -8.14 0.56
CA GLY A 223 8.83 -8.53 1.97
C GLY A 223 7.52 -8.17 2.68
N ASP A 224 7.42 -8.54 3.96
CA ASP A 224 6.14 -8.52 4.70
C ASP A 224 6.03 -7.43 5.77
N SER A 225 7.14 -6.77 6.08
CA SER A 225 7.28 -5.87 7.25
C SER A 225 7.47 -4.40 6.87
N TRP A 226 7.55 -4.07 5.58
CA TRP A 226 7.63 -2.68 5.13
C TRP A 226 6.27 -1.98 5.32
N ASP A 227 6.32 -0.71 5.71
CA ASP A 227 5.14 0.14 5.79
C ASP A 227 5.00 1.00 4.54
N MET A 228 6.11 1.54 4.03
CA MET A 228 6.12 2.41 2.87
C MET A 228 7.36 2.19 2.00
N LEU A 229 7.19 2.15 0.68
CA LEU A 229 8.25 2.20 -0.32
C LEU A 229 8.17 3.54 -1.06
N TRP A 230 9.14 4.44 -0.88
CA TRP A 230 9.07 5.80 -1.41
C TRP A 230 9.82 5.89 -2.75
N LEU A 231 9.14 5.57 -3.86
CA LEU A 231 9.80 5.30 -5.14
C LEU A 231 10.07 6.54 -6.00
N GLY A 232 9.24 7.57 -5.84
CA GLY A 232 9.31 8.84 -6.55
C GLY A 232 9.30 10.00 -5.57
N HIS A 233 10.43 10.70 -5.51
CA HIS A 233 10.68 11.79 -4.57
C HIS A 233 11.57 12.85 -5.22
N CYS A 234 11.63 14.03 -4.60
CA CYS A 234 12.54 15.12 -4.92
C CYS A 234 13.68 15.25 -3.89
N GLY A 235 13.78 14.31 -2.96
CA GLY A 235 14.80 14.31 -1.91
C GLY A 235 14.49 13.23 -0.89
N GLN A 236 15.53 12.67 -0.29
CA GLN A 236 15.43 11.58 0.68
C GLN A 236 16.49 11.69 1.75
N PHE A 237 16.14 11.20 2.94
CA PHE A 237 17.04 11.17 4.09
C PHE A 237 17.30 9.73 4.50
N THR A 238 18.56 9.40 4.77
CA THR A 238 18.91 8.08 5.27
C THR A 238 18.63 7.97 6.77
N MET A 239 18.23 6.80 7.24
CA MET A 239 18.16 6.52 8.68
C MET A 239 19.58 6.33 9.25
N ASP A 240 20.05 7.25 10.10
CA ASP A 240 21.42 7.21 10.63
C ASP A 240 21.75 5.94 11.41
N SER A 241 20.75 5.39 12.10
CA SER A 241 20.86 4.15 12.88
C SER A 241 20.95 2.88 12.02
N ASP A 242 20.79 2.98 10.70
CA ASP A 242 20.86 1.86 9.77
C ASP A 242 21.87 2.14 8.65
N LYS A 243 23.04 1.52 8.74
CA LYS A 243 24.16 1.69 7.81
C LYS A 243 24.13 0.73 6.62
N ARG A 244 23.13 -0.16 6.56
CA ARG A 244 22.97 -1.12 5.47
C ARG A 244 22.47 -0.43 4.20
N ARG A 245 23.04 -0.82 3.07
CA ARG A 245 22.69 -0.32 1.73
C ARG A 245 22.57 -1.51 0.80
N PHE A 246 21.57 -1.52 -0.07
CA PHE A 246 21.58 -2.40 -1.22
C PHE A 246 21.99 -1.56 -2.42
N VAL A 247 23.15 -1.85 -2.99
CA VAL A 247 23.83 -1.01 -3.96
C VAL A 247 23.68 -1.65 -5.33
N ILE A 248 23.10 -0.91 -6.28
CA ILE A 248 22.91 -1.31 -7.67
C ILE A 248 23.93 -0.51 -8.49
N THR A 249 24.92 -1.21 -9.04
CA THR A 249 25.96 -0.61 -9.89
C THR A 249 25.62 -0.78 -11.36
N GLU A 250 26.23 0.02 -12.23
CA GLU A 250 26.04 -0.08 -13.68
C GLU A 250 24.57 0.06 -14.09
N ASP A 251 23.78 0.85 -13.35
CA ASP A 251 22.36 1.06 -13.61
C ASP A 251 22.17 2.19 -14.65
N PRO A 252 21.79 1.87 -15.92
CA PRO A 252 21.64 2.89 -16.96
C PRO A 252 20.46 3.83 -16.71
N THR A 253 19.59 3.49 -15.75
CA THR A 253 18.42 4.30 -15.39
C THR A 253 18.72 5.36 -14.33
N VAL A 254 19.95 5.42 -13.84
CA VAL A 254 20.36 6.42 -12.86
C VAL A 254 20.42 7.81 -13.50
N GLU A 255 19.82 8.78 -12.83
CA GLU A 255 19.93 10.19 -13.24
C GLU A 255 21.38 10.66 -13.08
N PRO A 256 21.99 11.29 -14.11
CA PRO A 256 23.35 11.78 -14.02
C PRO A 256 23.53 12.82 -12.91
N THR A 257 24.68 12.82 -12.25
CA THR A 257 24.98 13.67 -11.08
C THR A 257 24.73 15.16 -11.32
N VAL A 258 25.02 15.68 -12.51
CA VAL A 258 24.79 17.09 -12.89
C VAL A 258 23.31 17.49 -12.88
N HIS A 259 22.41 16.51 -12.96
CA HIS A 259 20.96 16.69 -12.94
C HIS A 259 20.33 16.41 -11.56
N ARG A 260 21.09 15.85 -10.60
CA ARG A 260 20.66 15.60 -9.20
C ARG A 260 20.60 16.90 -8.37
N LYS A 261 19.92 17.92 -8.89
CA LYS A 261 19.77 19.23 -8.26
C LYS A 261 18.54 19.22 -7.37
N TYR A 262 18.76 18.93 -6.10
CA TYR A 262 17.72 18.91 -5.08
C TYR A 262 17.89 20.09 -4.13
N TRP A 263 16.77 20.63 -3.64
CA TRP A 263 16.74 21.81 -2.78
C TRP A 263 17.12 21.49 -1.32
N LEU A 264 17.12 20.21 -0.95
CA LEU A 264 17.40 19.71 0.39
C LEU A 264 18.54 18.68 0.34
N GLU A 265 19.04 18.33 1.53
CA GLU A 265 20.02 17.26 1.72
C GLU A 265 19.53 15.95 1.10
N ASN A 266 20.46 15.17 0.56
CA ASN A 266 20.23 13.86 -0.04
C ASN A 266 21.17 12.84 0.56
N PRO A 267 20.94 11.54 0.34
CA PRO A 267 21.89 10.53 0.76
C PRO A 267 23.29 10.86 0.24
N ASP A 268 24.28 10.77 1.14
CA ASP A 268 25.68 10.93 0.76
C ASP A 268 26.09 9.77 -0.16
N MET A 269 26.36 10.11 -1.42
CA MET A 269 26.78 9.18 -2.45
C MET A 269 28.31 9.14 -2.64
N SER A 270 29.09 9.87 -1.84
CA SER A 270 30.55 9.99 -1.99
C SER A 270 31.30 8.66 -1.98
N THR A 271 30.69 7.62 -1.41
CA THR A 271 31.22 6.25 -1.40
C THR A 271 31.17 5.59 -2.78
N TRP A 272 30.19 5.93 -3.63
CA TRP A 272 29.96 5.27 -4.92
C TRP A 272 30.09 6.23 -6.12
N ASP A 273 29.79 7.51 -5.94
CA ASP A 273 29.99 8.54 -6.95
C ASP A 273 31.48 8.92 -6.99
N HIS A 274 32.22 8.36 -7.94
CA HIS A 274 33.65 8.62 -8.11
C HIS A 274 33.92 9.47 -9.35
N PRO A 275 34.83 10.47 -9.28
CA PRO A 275 35.23 11.25 -10.46
C PRO A 275 35.78 10.38 -11.60
N SER A 276 36.31 9.19 -11.29
CA SER A 276 36.79 8.20 -12.25
C SER A 276 35.68 7.37 -12.90
N ASN A 277 34.49 7.29 -12.28
CA ASN A 277 33.29 6.77 -12.90
C ASN A 277 32.51 7.95 -13.51
N ALA A 278 32.86 8.32 -14.74
CA ALA A 278 32.27 9.48 -15.42
C ALA A 278 30.73 9.40 -15.58
N VAL A 279 30.14 8.21 -15.47
CA VAL A 279 28.69 7.98 -15.63
C VAL A 279 27.96 8.13 -14.29
N ASN A 280 28.59 7.75 -13.16
CA ASN A 280 27.99 7.72 -11.81
C ASN A 280 26.62 7.02 -11.81
N ASP A 281 26.60 5.78 -12.28
CA ASP A 281 25.44 4.93 -12.53
C ASP A 281 25.05 4.05 -11.33
N THR A 282 25.30 4.53 -10.11
CA THR A 282 24.96 3.81 -8.89
C THR A 282 23.65 4.29 -8.29
N ARG A 283 22.80 3.33 -7.91
CA ARG A 283 21.59 3.54 -7.13
C ARG A 283 21.69 2.76 -5.83
N ILE A 284 21.29 3.36 -4.73
CA ILE A 284 21.18 2.66 -3.44
C ILE A 284 19.72 2.48 -3.05
N ILE A 285 19.44 1.41 -2.32
CA ILE A 285 18.18 1.21 -1.60
C ILE A 285 18.52 1.14 -0.11
N PHE A 286 17.79 1.89 0.71
CA PHE A 286 18.12 2.09 2.12
C PHE A 286 16.86 2.30 2.95
N ARG A 287 17.02 2.15 4.27
CA ARG A 287 15.98 2.54 5.22
C ARG A 287 15.88 4.06 5.26
N SER A 288 14.74 4.58 4.83
CA SER A 288 14.46 6.01 4.79
C SER A 288 14.08 6.53 6.17
N SER A 289 14.58 7.72 6.50
CA SER A 289 14.09 8.52 7.61
C SER A 289 13.17 9.63 7.14
N GLY A 290 12.78 9.69 5.87
CA GLY A 290 11.86 10.69 5.33
C GLY A 290 12.32 11.27 3.99
N GLY A 291 11.58 12.23 3.47
CA GLY A 291 11.85 12.86 2.18
C GLY A 291 10.76 13.83 1.74
N ILE A 292 10.80 14.24 0.47
CA ILE A 292 9.87 15.22 -0.10
C ILE A 292 9.38 14.81 -1.50
N CYS A 293 8.23 15.33 -1.91
CA CYS A 293 7.46 14.91 -3.08
C CYS A 293 6.92 13.47 -3.02
N THR A 294 5.81 13.24 -3.73
CA THR A 294 5.05 11.98 -3.68
C THR A 294 4.71 11.43 -5.08
N ALA A 295 5.56 11.73 -6.07
CA ALA A 295 5.36 11.32 -7.47
C ALA A 295 5.01 9.83 -7.62
N GLY A 296 5.60 8.97 -6.77
CA GLY A 296 5.04 7.65 -6.54
C GLY A 296 5.51 7.02 -5.23
N LEU A 297 4.61 6.35 -4.52
CA LEU A 297 4.92 5.62 -3.29
C LEU A 297 4.04 4.38 -3.17
N ALA A 298 4.58 3.29 -2.64
CA ALA A 298 3.78 2.15 -2.22
C ALA A 298 3.57 2.18 -0.71
N ILE A 299 2.41 1.73 -0.26
CA ILE A 299 2.05 1.66 1.15
C ILE A 299 1.34 0.34 1.44
N SER A 300 1.72 -0.31 2.54
CA SER A 300 1.03 -1.52 3.02
C SER A 300 -0.22 -1.14 3.80
N LEU A 301 -1.12 -2.09 4.05
CA LEU A 301 -2.28 -1.86 4.92
C LEU A 301 -1.88 -1.34 6.31
N ALA A 302 -0.79 -1.89 6.87
CA ALA A 302 -0.23 -1.44 8.14
C ALA A 302 0.29 -0.01 8.04
N GLY A 303 1.03 0.30 6.99
CA GLY A 303 1.51 1.65 6.71
C GLY A 303 0.37 2.65 6.55
N ALA A 304 -0.72 2.29 5.86
CA ALA A 304 -1.86 3.16 5.63
C ALA A 304 -2.58 3.52 6.95
N ARG A 305 -2.73 2.55 7.86
CA ARG A 305 -3.26 2.80 9.21
C ARG A 305 -2.37 3.75 10.01
N LYS A 306 -1.05 3.57 9.96
CA LYS A 306 -0.09 4.47 10.63
C LYS A 306 -0.11 5.88 10.02
N ALA A 307 -0.18 5.98 8.71
CA ALA A 307 -0.27 7.25 7.98
C ALA A 307 -1.55 8.03 8.34
N LEU A 308 -2.72 7.38 8.33
CA LEU A 308 -3.98 7.99 8.77
C LEU A 308 -3.92 8.44 10.23
N PHE A 309 -3.36 7.60 11.12
CA PHE A 309 -3.19 7.97 12.52
C PHE A 309 -2.34 9.23 12.68
N HIS A 310 -1.22 9.30 11.97
CA HIS A 310 -0.28 10.41 12.04
C HIS A 310 -0.83 11.70 11.41
N MET A 311 -1.45 11.62 10.22
CA MET A 311 -1.84 12.80 9.43
C MET A 311 -3.31 13.22 9.61
N SER A 312 -4.16 12.37 10.20
CA SER A 312 -5.59 12.67 10.36
C SER A 312 -6.12 12.53 11.78
N LEU A 313 -5.53 11.66 12.62
CA LEU A 313 -6.01 11.41 14.00
C LEU A 313 -5.13 12.07 15.07
N SER A 314 -4.07 12.76 14.65
CA SER A 314 -3.16 13.53 15.51
C SER A 314 -3.13 14.99 15.03
N PRO A 315 -2.66 15.94 15.86
CA PRO A 315 -2.37 17.29 15.40
C PRO A 315 -1.44 17.26 14.18
N PHE A 316 -1.91 17.81 13.07
CA PHE A 316 -1.21 17.84 11.80
C PHE A 316 -1.46 19.19 11.11
N ASN A 317 -0.41 19.81 10.58
CA ASN A 317 -0.46 21.07 9.86
C ASN A 317 0.73 21.20 8.90
N ALA A 318 0.78 20.32 7.90
CA ALA A 318 1.85 20.32 6.91
C ALA A 318 1.34 19.77 5.57
N PRO A 319 2.08 19.99 4.46
CA PRO A 319 1.85 19.27 3.21
C PRO A 319 2.00 17.75 3.38
N VAL A 320 1.37 16.98 2.48
CA VAL A 320 1.28 15.52 2.63
C VAL A 320 2.64 14.81 2.58
N ASP A 321 3.58 15.31 1.78
CA ASP A 321 4.93 14.76 1.70
C ASP A 321 5.69 14.94 3.03
N TRP A 322 5.55 16.09 3.69
CA TRP A 322 6.03 16.30 5.06
C TRP A 322 5.31 15.40 6.08
N GLY A 323 4.07 15.02 5.82
CA GLY A 323 3.37 14.01 6.62
C GLY A 323 3.96 12.62 6.46
N TYR A 324 4.36 12.21 5.26
CA TYR A 324 5.09 10.95 5.06
C TYR A 324 6.52 11.02 5.61
N ASP A 325 7.21 12.16 5.51
CA ASP A 325 8.48 12.40 6.21
C ASP A 325 8.32 12.19 7.72
N GLY A 326 7.31 12.83 8.31
CA GLY A 326 6.96 12.69 9.72
C GLY A 326 6.68 11.24 10.09
N LEU A 327 5.90 10.50 9.29
CA LEU A 327 5.64 9.07 9.49
C LEU A 327 6.94 8.26 9.57
N CYS A 328 7.88 8.47 8.64
CA CYS A 328 9.13 7.71 8.58
C CYS A 328 10.12 8.07 9.71
N LYS A 329 10.03 9.29 10.27
CA LYS A 329 10.79 9.69 11.47
C LYS A 329 10.14 9.25 12.77
N ASN A 330 8.82 9.07 12.77
CA ASN A 330 8.04 8.93 13.99
C ASN A 330 8.29 7.58 14.67
N LYS A 331 8.99 7.65 15.80
CA LYS A 331 9.31 6.50 16.64
C LYS A 331 8.07 5.84 17.27
N ASP A 332 6.98 6.58 17.46
CA ASP A 332 5.76 6.07 18.09
C ASP A 332 5.03 5.06 17.19
N THR A 333 5.09 5.27 15.86
CA THR A 333 4.50 4.32 14.88
C THR A 333 5.48 3.24 14.44
N ASN A 334 6.78 3.43 14.71
CA ASN A 334 7.89 2.60 14.26
C ASN A 334 7.72 2.14 12.80
N ALA A 335 7.44 3.10 11.91
CA ALA A 335 7.24 2.82 10.50
C ALA A 335 8.56 2.39 9.83
N LEU A 336 8.52 1.31 9.05
CA LEU A 336 9.61 0.90 8.18
C LEU A 336 9.41 1.48 6.77
N CYS A 337 10.06 2.61 6.53
CA CYS A 337 10.14 3.23 5.21
C CYS A 337 11.41 2.81 4.48
N ILE A 338 11.29 2.46 3.21
CA ILE A 338 12.40 2.08 2.34
C ILE A 338 12.35 2.95 1.09
N SER A 339 13.51 3.46 0.66
CA SER A 339 13.59 4.30 -0.53
C SER A 339 14.81 3.94 -1.38
N PRO A 340 14.70 4.02 -2.72
CA PRO A 340 15.87 4.15 -3.57
C PRO A 340 16.43 5.59 -3.51
N TYR A 341 17.69 5.78 -3.89
CA TYR A 341 18.25 7.06 -4.31
C TYR A 341 19.35 6.80 -5.37
N PRO A 342 19.34 7.48 -6.53
CA PRO A 342 18.29 8.39 -7.01
C PRO A 342 16.89 7.75 -7.13
N ALA A 343 15.85 8.56 -7.40
CA ALA A 343 14.46 8.10 -7.49
C ALA A 343 14.22 7.18 -8.71
N MET A 344 13.30 6.21 -8.59
CA MET A 344 12.90 5.31 -9.69
C MET A 344 11.68 5.83 -10.46
N ILE A 345 10.88 6.69 -9.83
CA ILE A 345 9.75 7.38 -10.43
C ILE A 345 10.06 8.87 -10.46
N GLY A 346 9.96 9.46 -11.65
CA GLY A 346 10.16 10.87 -11.88
C GLY A 346 8.86 11.63 -12.10
N VAL A 347 9.02 12.87 -12.56
CA VAL A 347 7.90 13.76 -12.86
C VAL A 347 8.05 14.30 -14.27
N SER A 348 7.01 14.12 -15.07
CA SER A 348 6.96 14.56 -16.45
C SER A 348 6.22 15.89 -16.59
N ARG A 349 6.79 16.78 -17.40
CA ARG A 349 6.28 18.12 -17.70
C ARG A 349 6.07 18.23 -19.21
N PRO A 350 4.83 18.47 -19.69
CA PRO A 350 4.57 18.64 -21.11
C PRO A 350 5.12 19.99 -21.61
N ILE A 351 5.26 20.12 -22.93
CA ILE A 351 5.51 21.41 -23.59
C ILE A 351 4.37 22.37 -23.23
N GLY A 352 4.71 23.63 -22.95
CA GLY A 352 3.71 24.66 -22.71
C GLY A 352 4.01 25.54 -21.50
N PRO A 353 3.03 26.38 -21.11
CA PRO A 353 3.15 27.24 -19.93
C PRO A 353 3.38 26.40 -18.66
N ARG A 354 4.32 26.85 -17.82
CA ARG A 354 4.65 26.18 -16.55
C ARG A 354 3.48 26.18 -15.58
N SER A 355 2.52 27.10 -15.73
CA SER A 355 1.28 27.12 -14.96
C SER A 355 0.42 25.86 -15.13
N ARG A 356 0.60 25.07 -16.20
CA ARG A 356 -0.08 23.77 -16.40
C ARG A 356 0.55 22.61 -15.62
N SER A 357 1.68 22.86 -14.96
CA SER A 357 2.53 21.82 -14.36
C SER A 357 2.13 21.49 -12.93
N SER A 358 1.40 22.33 -12.21
CA SER A 358 0.99 22.02 -10.85
C SER A 358 -0.38 22.60 -10.59
N ASP A 359 -1.23 21.81 -9.93
CA ASP A 359 -2.52 22.27 -9.42
C ASP A 359 -2.38 22.79 -7.96
N ILE A 360 -1.17 22.73 -7.38
CA ILE A 360 -0.87 23.19 -6.00
C ILE A 360 -0.26 24.60 -6.00
N SER A 361 0.54 24.94 -7.01
CA SER A 361 1.25 26.21 -7.09
C SER A 361 1.39 26.69 -8.52
N VAL A 362 1.24 28.01 -8.73
CA VAL A 362 1.43 28.61 -10.05
C VAL A 362 2.91 28.86 -10.29
N HIS A 363 3.42 28.35 -11.42
CA HIS A 363 4.79 28.60 -11.86
C HIS A 363 4.79 29.41 -13.15
N GLU A 364 5.56 30.50 -13.17
CA GLU A 364 5.76 31.32 -14.36
C GLU A 364 6.77 30.68 -15.32
N GLY A 365 6.66 31.03 -16.61
CA GLY A 365 7.55 30.60 -17.67
C GLY A 365 6.95 29.52 -18.58
N TYR A 366 7.82 28.91 -19.39
CA TYR A 366 7.43 28.00 -20.46
C TYR A 366 8.41 26.82 -20.55
N PHE A 367 7.90 25.64 -20.87
CA PHE A 367 8.70 24.48 -21.28
C PHE A 367 8.72 24.42 -22.80
N GLU A 368 9.88 24.73 -23.40
CA GLU A 368 10.09 24.68 -24.86
C GLU A 368 10.10 23.24 -25.38
N HIS A 369 10.51 22.29 -24.54
CA HIS A 369 10.56 20.87 -24.80
C HIS A 369 9.90 20.11 -23.66
N PRO A 370 9.35 18.90 -23.91
CA PRO A 370 8.81 18.08 -22.85
C PRO A 370 9.98 17.56 -22.01
N VAL A 371 9.81 17.54 -20.71
CA VAL A 371 10.85 17.14 -19.75
C VAL A 371 10.34 15.98 -18.92
N SER A 372 11.20 15.02 -18.61
CA SER A 372 10.95 14.04 -17.55
C SER A 372 12.12 14.01 -16.60
N ASN A 373 11.96 14.67 -15.45
CA ASN A 373 13.01 14.76 -14.44
C ASN A 373 13.11 13.44 -13.67
N ARG A 374 14.33 13.05 -13.27
CA ARG A 374 14.61 11.83 -12.49
C ARG A 374 14.25 10.52 -13.20
N THR A 375 14.14 10.53 -14.52
CA THR A 375 14.02 9.31 -15.35
C THR A 375 15.02 9.41 -16.47
N SER A 376 15.69 8.32 -16.81
CA SER A 376 16.72 8.28 -17.84
C SER A 376 16.18 7.77 -19.16
N PHE A 377 15.26 6.81 -19.17
CA PHE A 377 14.57 6.26 -20.34
C PHE A 377 13.07 6.41 -20.14
N SER A 378 12.58 7.65 -20.11
CA SER A 378 11.18 7.98 -19.82
C SER A 378 10.22 7.22 -20.73
N THR A 379 9.20 6.62 -20.14
CA THR A 379 8.11 5.98 -20.89
C THR A 379 7.34 7.02 -21.70
N ARG A 380 7.06 8.20 -21.12
CA ARG A 380 6.33 9.27 -21.82
C ARG A 380 7.10 9.84 -23.01
N LEU A 381 8.39 10.13 -22.84
CA LEU A 381 9.22 10.67 -23.92
C LEU A 381 9.52 9.62 -25.00
N ASN A 382 9.46 8.33 -24.66
CA ASN A 382 9.56 7.22 -25.60
C ASN A 382 8.19 6.70 -26.10
N MET A 383 7.08 7.35 -25.77
CA MET A 383 5.72 6.84 -26.05
C MET A 383 5.48 6.59 -27.54
N LYS A 384 5.88 7.52 -28.41
CA LYS A 384 5.80 7.35 -29.87
C LYS A 384 6.60 6.14 -30.36
N ARG A 385 7.74 5.85 -29.74
CA ARG A 385 8.59 4.70 -30.09
C ARG A 385 7.93 3.39 -29.69
N LEU A 386 7.33 3.34 -28.50
CA LEU A 386 6.56 2.19 -28.03
C LEU A 386 5.36 1.89 -28.94
N ILE A 387 4.57 2.91 -29.28
CA ILE A 387 3.41 2.79 -30.19
C ILE A 387 3.83 2.23 -31.55
N ASN A 388 4.98 2.68 -32.07
CA ASN A 388 5.51 2.22 -33.35
C ASN A 388 6.27 0.88 -33.27
N GLY A 389 6.23 0.17 -32.14
CA GLY A 389 6.86 -1.14 -31.97
C GLY A 389 8.40 -1.10 -31.95
N SER A 390 9.00 0.05 -31.63
CA SER A 390 10.45 0.17 -31.51
C SER A 390 10.99 -0.68 -30.35
N ARG A 391 12.18 -1.24 -30.55
CA ARG A 391 12.91 -2.01 -29.53
C ARG A 391 14.07 -1.24 -28.91
N ARG A 392 14.30 0.00 -29.33
CA ARG A 392 15.38 0.85 -28.85
C ARG A 392 14.82 2.19 -28.39
N PHE A 393 15.18 2.57 -27.17
CA PHE A 393 14.63 3.72 -26.46
C PHE A 393 15.72 4.73 -26.18
N LYS A 394 15.39 6.00 -26.37
CA LYS A 394 16.32 7.11 -26.18
C LYS A 394 16.44 7.45 -24.70
N ASN A 395 17.66 7.76 -24.30
CA ASN A 395 17.92 8.38 -23.02
C ASN A 395 17.52 9.87 -23.04
N ASN A 396 16.96 10.36 -21.94
CA ASN A 396 16.44 11.73 -21.77
C ASN A 396 17.54 12.78 -21.65
N TYR A 397 18.71 12.40 -21.14
CA TYR A 397 19.84 13.29 -20.91
C TYR A 397 20.85 13.27 -22.07
N ASN A 398 20.85 12.19 -22.86
CA ASN A 398 21.66 12.07 -24.07
C ASN A 398 20.96 11.18 -25.12
N GLU A 399 20.31 11.79 -26.11
CA GLU A 399 19.53 11.07 -27.12
C GLU A 399 20.35 10.15 -28.05
N GLU A 400 21.67 10.31 -28.09
CA GLU A 400 22.57 9.39 -28.83
C GLU A 400 22.64 8.03 -28.15
N ILE A 401 22.40 7.97 -26.83
CA ILE A 401 22.29 6.72 -26.09
C ILE A 401 20.91 6.13 -26.38
N GLN A 402 20.92 4.99 -27.05
CA GLN A 402 19.73 4.18 -27.28
C GLN A 402 19.98 2.75 -26.81
N LEU A 403 19.09 2.24 -25.99
CA LEU A 403 19.19 0.91 -25.39
C LEU A 403 17.93 0.09 -25.62
N THR A 404 18.05 -1.23 -25.61
CA THR A 404 16.92 -2.16 -25.54
C THR A 404 16.33 -2.19 -24.12
N ARG A 405 15.14 -2.78 -23.97
CA ARG A 405 14.52 -2.91 -22.64
C ARG A 405 15.39 -3.73 -21.68
N GLU A 406 16.05 -4.76 -22.20
CA GLU A 406 16.96 -5.63 -21.45
C GLU A 406 18.22 -4.87 -21.02
N GLU A 407 18.81 -4.09 -21.93
CA GLU A 407 19.98 -3.25 -21.63
C GLU A 407 19.63 -2.17 -20.58
N ILE A 408 18.45 -1.55 -20.65
CA ILE A 408 17.99 -0.56 -19.66
C ILE A 408 17.84 -1.20 -18.27
N GLY A 409 17.39 -2.45 -18.20
CA GLY A 409 17.16 -3.18 -16.95
C GLY A 409 18.37 -3.99 -16.46
N ALA A 410 19.57 -3.73 -16.97
CA ALA A 410 20.74 -4.57 -16.72
C ALA A 410 21.35 -4.43 -15.31
N GLY A 411 21.03 -3.36 -14.59
CA GLY A 411 21.57 -3.11 -13.24
C GLY A 411 21.25 -4.23 -12.26
N VAL A 412 22.27 -4.71 -11.57
CA VAL A 412 22.17 -5.75 -10.53
C VAL A 412 22.77 -5.22 -9.25
N GLY A 413 22.05 -5.36 -8.14
CA GLY A 413 22.56 -4.93 -6.85
C GLY A 413 23.04 -6.04 -5.92
N HIS A 414 23.78 -5.62 -4.92
CA HIS A 414 24.33 -6.42 -3.83
C HIS A 414 24.19 -5.70 -2.47
N PRO A 415 24.16 -6.44 -1.36
CA PRO A 415 24.15 -5.85 -0.03
C PRO A 415 25.53 -5.30 0.36
N GLU A 416 25.53 -4.15 1.02
CA GLU A 416 26.66 -3.53 1.71
C GLU A 416 26.23 -3.09 3.12
N ASP A 417 27.18 -3.04 4.05
CA ASP A 417 27.00 -2.48 5.40
C ASP A 417 28.15 -1.50 5.69
N LEU A 418 27.82 -0.24 5.98
CA LEU A 418 28.77 0.86 6.16
C LEU A 418 29.11 1.11 7.65
N SER A 419 28.82 0.15 8.53
CA SER A 419 29.03 0.24 9.98
C SER A 419 30.49 0.24 10.40
#